data_AF-A0A512BKV8-F1
#
_entry.id   AF-A0A512BKV8-F1
#
_cell.length_a   1.000
_cell.length_b   1.000
_cell.length_c   1.000
_cell.angle_alpha   90.00
_cell.angle_beta   90.00
_cell.angle_gamma   90.00
#
_symmetry.space_group_name_H-M   'P 1'
#
loop_
_entity.id
_entity.type
_entity.pdbx_description
1 polymer ?
#
loop_
_entity_poly.entity_id
_entity_poly.type
_entity_poly.pdbx_seq_one_letter_code
_entity_poly.pdbx_strand_id
1 'polypeptide(L)'
;MRNPMVWQVGAGDAERNYAELCLRWGVILNGPGYDGPWPNRNGISPRKAQDLQRFCERIQDGDLVVLKVGKSEVYGVGHVRGDYEWNDHFGDVDGWDIQHLRRVDWVWQASGGPKRFSGEPLKWGDTTQVLTSPDVLTWIASLQLTPNSRILPVLPQAKESLIEVRPQEISEFLFDNGVSAHSTDLLMEEIEKLIRIAKWYERSHTTPSEYETISYLVIPLFRALGWTPQRMAVEWDRIDVALFARMPRQKDTLTAVVEAKQRNRACLTARSQAFSYAQRIGFEGCQRLIVTDGIRYGVFQKLDGAFLERPTAYLNLTRMVEDYPVLGCAGVKQALYLMAADWVR
;
A
#
# COMPACT_ATOMS: atom_id res chain seq x y z
N MET A 1 -1.81 20.66 34.57
CA MET A 1 -1.91 19.66 33.50
C MET A 1 -2.92 20.16 32.48
N ARG A 2 -2.64 20.06 31.18
CA ARG A 2 -3.58 20.44 30.12
C ARG A 2 -4.70 19.40 30.05
N ASN A 3 -5.94 19.81 29.83
CA ASN A 3 -7.01 18.85 29.52
C ASN A 3 -6.67 18.11 28.20
N PRO A 4 -6.75 16.77 28.17
CA PRO A 4 -6.55 16.00 26.96
C PRO A 4 -7.49 16.49 25.87
N MET A 5 -6.95 16.69 24.67
CA MET A 5 -7.76 17.06 23.52
C MET A 5 -8.22 15.80 22.77
N VAL A 6 -9.31 15.95 22.02
CA VAL A 6 -9.78 14.92 21.09
C VAL A 6 -9.44 15.34 19.68
N TRP A 7 -8.70 14.49 18.97
CA TRP A 7 -8.27 14.70 17.59
C TRP A 7 -9.03 13.77 16.66
N GLN A 8 -9.20 14.20 15.41
CA GLN A 8 -9.54 13.32 14.29
C GLN A 8 -8.32 13.21 13.37
N VAL A 9 -8.00 11.98 12.98
CA VAL A 9 -6.88 11.68 12.08
C VAL A 9 -7.38 10.86 10.91
N GLY A 10 -7.17 11.37 9.69
CA GLY A 10 -7.50 10.66 8.46
C GLY A 10 -6.56 9.48 8.22
N ALA A 11 -7.12 8.33 7.87
CA ALA A 11 -6.40 7.09 7.56
C ALA A 11 -6.55 6.71 6.09
N GLY A 12 -6.54 7.71 5.23
CA GLY A 12 -6.74 7.57 3.79
C GLY A 12 -8.03 8.21 3.27
N ASP A 13 -8.38 7.82 2.04
CA ASP A 13 -9.54 8.26 1.28
C ASP A 13 -10.31 7.06 0.70
N ALA A 14 -11.19 7.31 -0.28
CA ALA A 14 -12.00 6.26 -0.90
C ALA A 14 -11.17 5.28 -1.76
N GLU A 15 -9.97 5.69 -2.19
CA GLU A 15 -9.10 4.90 -3.05
C GLU A 15 -7.96 4.23 -2.28
N ARG A 16 -7.40 4.91 -1.27
CA ARG A 16 -6.36 4.35 -0.39
C ARG A 16 -6.86 4.36 1.05
N ASN A 17 -7.07 3.18 1.64
CA ASN A 17 -7.46 3.05 3.04
C ASN A 17 -6.40 2.24 3.80
N TYR A 18 -5.74 2.88 4.76
CA TYR A 18 -4.75 2.26 5.64
C TYR A 18 -5.17 2.28 7.12
N ALA A 19 -6.47 2.41 7.39
CA ALA A 19 -7.00 2.37 8.76
C ALA A 19 -6.66 1.05 9.45
N GLU A 20 -6.81 -0.09 8.77
CA GLU A 20 -6.47 -1.40 9.34
C GLU A 20 -4.97 -1.50 9.69
N LEU A 21 -4.10 -0.90 8.87
CA LEU A 21 -2.66 -0.84 9.11
C LEU A 21 -2.35 -0.02 10.37
N CYS A 22 -2.97 1.15 10.53
CA CYS A 22 -2.89 1.97 11.74
C CYS A 22 -3.35 1.22 13.01
N LEU A 23 -4.48 0.51 12.91
CA LEU A 23 -5.03 -0.29 14.00
C LEU A 23 -4.07 -1.42 14.39
N ARG A 24 -3.55 -2.16 13.41
CA ARG A 24 -2.65 -3.30 13.59
C ARG A 24 -1.35 -2.91 14.29
N TRP A 25 -0.75 -1.79 13.89
CA TRP A 25 0.55 -1.35 14.43
C TRP A 25 0.44 -0.45 15.66
N GLY A 26 -0.78 -0.08 16.07
CA GLY A 26 -0.96 0.84 17.19
C GLY A 26 -0.37 2.21 16.88
N VAL A 27 -0.71 2.78 15.70
CA VAL A 27 -0.18 4.06 15.23
C VAL A 27 -1.26 4.91 14.56
N ILE A 28 -1.06 6.22 14.57
CA ILE A 28 -1.61 7.13 13.57
C ILE A 28 -0.47 7.66 12.71
N LEU A 29 -0.76 7.96 11.45
CA LEU A 29 0.23 8.34 10.45
C LEU A 29 -0.10 9.69 9.82
N ASN A 30 0.92 10.41 9.37
CA ASN A 30 0.79 11.57 8.51
C ASN A 30 1.97 11.61 7.52
N GLY A 31 1.76 12.29 6.41
CA GLY A 31 2.76 12.51 5.37
C GLY A 31 2.70 13.95 4.87
N PRO A 32 3.42 14.34 3.81
CA PRO A 32 4.51 13.54 3.24
C PRO A 32 5.66 13.41 4.24
N GLY A 33 6.43 12.33 4.14
CA GLY A 33 7.58 12.04 5.00
C GLY A 33 8.91 11.94 4.25
N TYR A 34 8.91 12.10 2.92
CA TYR A 34 10.08 11.94 2.05
C TYR A 34 11.27 12.85 2.42
N ASP A 35 11.03 13.97 3.13
CA ASP A 35 12.05 14.90 3.61
C ASP A 35 12.73 14.46 4.91
N GLY A 36 12.33 13.34 5.50
CA GLY A 36 12.80 12.90 6.79
C GLY A 36 12.00 13.52 7.95
N PRO A 37 12.57 13.54 9.17
CA PRO A 37 11.84 13.96 10.35
C PRO A 37 11.52 15.47 10.38
N TRP A 38 10.37 15.81 10.97
CA TRP A 38 10.03 17.19 11.35
C TRP A 38 11.17 17.81 12.19
N PRO A 39 11.55 19.09 11.98
CA PRO A 39 10.85 20.14 11.23
C PRO A 39 11.24 20.31 9.75
N ASN A 40 11.87 19.31 9.12
CA ASN A 40 12.14 19.41 7.69
C ASN A 40 10.83 19.50 6.88
N ARG A 41 10.81 20.37 5.86
CA ARG A 41 9.59 20.81 5.15
C ARG A 41 9.85 21.21 3.69
N ASN A 42 10.81 20.56 3.04
CA ASN A 42 11.22 20.96 1.70
C ASN A 42 10.17 20.55 0.65
N GLY A 43 9.67 21.52 -0.12
CA GLY A 43 8.71 21.22 -1.19
C GLY A 43 7.28 20.90 -0.70
N ILE A 44 6.97 21.04 0.59
CA ILE A 44 5.58 20.97 1.07
C ILE A 44 4.92 22.36 1.09
N SER A 45 3.61 22.41 0.82
CA SER A 45 2.85 23.65 0.88
C SER A 45 2.73 24.20 2.32
N PRO A 46 2.52 25.51 2.52
CA PRO A 46 2.32 26.09 3.85
C PRO A 46 1.17 25.46 4.64
N ARG A 47 0.07 25.14 3.93
CA ARG A 47 -1.07 24.44 4.53
C ARG A 47 -0.67 23.07 5.06
N LYS A 48 0.12 22.32 4.29
CA LYS A 48 0.57 20.98 4.68
C LYS A 48 1.60 21.04 5.82
N ALA A 49 2.48 22.04 5.83
CA ALA A 49 3.39 22.29 6.94
C ALA A 49 2.63 22.55 8.26
N GLN A 50 1.51 23.30 8.23
CA GLN A 50 0.67 23.49 9.42
C GLN A 50 -0.02 22.19 9.88
N ASP A 51 -0.40 21.32 8.94
CA ASP A 51 -0.96 20.00 9.26
C ASP A 51 0.06 19.09 9.95
N LEU A 52 1.27 19.00 9.42
CA LEU A 52 2.37 18.28 10.05
C LEU A 52 2.76 18.90 11.40
N GLN A 53 2.82 20.22 11.51
CA GLN A 53 3.08 20.89 12.79
C GLN A 53 2.04 20.50 13.85
N ARG A 54 0.74 20.46 13.50
CA ARG A 54 -0.29 20.00 14.44
C ARG A 54 -0.04 18.57 14.91
N PHE A 55 0.33 17.68 13.99
CA PHE A 55 0.62 16.28 14.31
C PHE A 55 1.89 16.11 15.16
N CYS A 56 2.99 16.76 14.76
CA CYS A 56 4.32 16.59 15.36
C CYS A 56 4.51 17.38 16.66
N GLU A 57 3.83 18.53 16.83
CA GLU A 57 4.06 19.41 18.00
C GLU A 57 2.83 19.52 18.92
N ARG A 58 1.61 19.40 18.40
CA ARG A 58 0.41 19.75 19.19
C ARG A 58 -0.33 18.55 19.77
N ILE A 59 -0.32 17.41 19.09
CA ILE A 59 -0.73 16.13 19.68
C ILE A 59 0.24 15.78 20.81
N GLN A 60 -0.27 15.40 21.96
CA GLN A 60 0.55 15.08 23.14
C GLN A 60 0.17 13.70 23.69
N ASP A 61 1.07 13.10 24.48
CA ASP A 61 0.77 11.89 25.24
C ASP A 61 -0.52 12.07 26.07
N GLY A 62 -1.37 11.04 26.06
CA GLY A 62 -2.66 11.04 26.74
C GLY A 62 -3.81 11.71 25.99
N ASP A 63 -3.57 12.45 24.91
CA ASP A 63 -4.64 12.94 24.02
C ASP A 63 -5.43 11.76 23.44
N LEU A 64 -6.71 12.00 23.12
CA LEU A 64 -7.56 11.02 22.46
C LEU A 64 -7.56 11.24 20.95
N VAL A 65 -7.50 10.17 20.17
CA VAL A 65 -7.54 10.22 18.70
C VAL A 65 -8.68 9.38 18.16
N VAL A 66 -9.32 9.90 17.11
CA VAL A 66 -10.35 9.24 16.32
C VAL A 66 -9.79 8.97 14.92
N LEU A 67 -9.58 7.70 14.61
CA LEU A 67 -9.13 7.25 13.29
C LEU A 67 -10.33 7.20 12.34
N LYS A 68 -10.26 7.93 11.23
CA LYS A 68 -11.37 8.04 10.28
C LYS A 68 -10.97 7.78 8.84
N VAL A 69 -11.95 7.41 8.02
CA VAL A 69 -11.89 7.53 6.57
C VAL A 69 -13.08 8.36 6.09
N GLY A 70 -12.85 9.28 5.16
CA GLY A 70 -13.88 10.21 4.71
C GLY A 70 -14.41 11.11 5.84
N LYS A 71 -15.73 11.35 5.85
CA LYS A 71 -16.40 12.31 6.75
C LYS A 71 -17.39 11.69 7.74
N SER A 72 -17.61 10.38 7.67
CA SER A 72 -18.67 9.71 8.44
C SER A 72 -18.28 8.36 9.02
N GLU A 73 -17.08 7.85 8.71
CA GLU A 73 -16.63 6.54 9.16
C GLU A 73 -15.51 6.65 10.19
N VAL A 74 -15.71 6.03 11.36
CA VAL A 74 -14.71 5.89 12.42
C VAL A 74 -14.29 4.44 12.54
N TYR A 75 -12.98 4.20 12.47
CA TYR A 75 -12.37 2.87 12.53
C TYR A 75 -11.77 2.54 13.89
N GLY A 76 -11.31 3.56 14.63
CA GLY A 76 -10.70 3.38 15.94
C GLY A 76 -10.78 4.63 16.80
N VAL A 77 -10.78 4.42 18.12
CA VAL A 77 -10.61 5.46 19.13
C VAL A 77 -9.53 4.99 20.10
N GLY A 78 -8.54 5.84 20.37
CA GLY A 78 -7.35 5.45 21.12
C GLY A 78 -6.69 6.60 21.86
N HIS A 79 -5.89 6.27 22.86
CA HIS A 79 -5.03 7.23 23.54
C HIS A 79 -3.66 7.29 22.88
N VAL A 80 -3.16 8.50 22.64
CA VAL A 80 -1.79 8.70 22.18
C VAL A 80 -0.82 8.30 23.28
N ARG A 81 0.24 7.59 22.89
CA ARG A 81 1.32 7.16 23.78
C ARG A 81 2.65 7.70 23.30
N GLY A 82 3.37 8.36 24.19
CA GLY A 82 4.72 8.88 23.93
C GLY A 82 4.78 10.02 22.91
N ASP A 83 6.00 10.22 22.42
CA ASP A 83 6.34 11.34 21.55
C ASP A 83 6.11 11.05 20.07
N TYR A 84 6.33 12.08 19.25
CA TYR A 84 6.35 11.96 17.80
C TYR A 84 7.57 11.13 17.36
N GLU A 85 7.38 10.28 16.35
CA GLU A 85 8.43 9.49 15.72
C GLU A 85 8.37 9.64 14.20
N TRP A 86 9.53 9.48 13.54
CA TRP A 86 9.61 9.30 12.10
C TRP A 86 10.12 7.88 11.82
N ASN A 87 9.45 7.13 10.96
CA ASN A 87 9.82 5.75 10.66
C ASN A 87 9.73 5.45 9.16
N ASP A 88 10.88 5.12 8.59
CA ASP A 88 11.07 4.88 7.16
C ASP A 88 10.26 3.70 6.59
N HIS A 89 9.90 2.74 7.45
CA HIS A 89 9.09 1.58 7.08
C HIS A 89 7.67 1.96 6.60
N PHE A 90 7.20 3.17 6.89
CA PHE A 90 5.93 3.72 6.39
C PHE A 90 6.11 4.65 5.16
N GLY A 91 7.30 4.65 4.54
CA GLY A 91 7.60 5.50 3.38
C GLY A 91 7.01 5.03 2.06
N ASP A 92 6.31 3.89 2.05
CA ASP A 92 5.56 3.40 0.89
C ASP A 92 4.42 2.49 1.36
N VAL A 93 3.30 3.13 1.73
CA VAL A 93 2.04 2.45 2.01
C VAL A 93 1.13 2.65 0.80
N ASP A 94 1.17 1.70 -0.13
CA ASP A 94 0.46 1.76 -1.43
C ASP A 94 0.76 3.07 -2.21
N GLY A 95 2.04 3.47 -2.19
CA GLY A 95 2.55 4.66 -2.86
C GLY A 95 2.47 5.96 -2.05
N TRP A 96 2.00 5.93 -0.80
CA TRP A 96 2.05 7.09 0.09
C TRP A 96 3.23 7.03 1.04
N ASP A 97 3.93 8.16 1.16
CA ASP A 97 5.02 8.40 2.09
C ASP A 97 4.46 9.01 3.39
N ILE A 98 4.14 8.16 4.35
CA ILE A 98 3.44 8.54 5.59
C ILE A 98 4.26 8.19 6.83
N GLN A 99 5.54 8.59 6.82
CA GLN A 99 6.56 8.23 7.81
C GLN A 99 6.41 8.95 9.16
N HIS A 100 5.61 10.02 9.25
CA HIS A 100 5.36 10.69 10.53
C HIS A 100 4.34 9.90 11.33
N LEU A 101 4.70 9.42 12.51
CA LEU A 101 3.83 8.60 13.34
C LEU A 101 3.75 9.04 14.80
N ARG A 102 2.64 8.63 15.43
CA ARG A 102 2.46 8.62 16.89
C ARG A 102 1.94 7.27 17.30
N ARG A 103 2.38 6.76 18.45
CA ARG A 103 1.84 5.51 18.99
C ARG A 103 0.45 5.73 19.58
N VAL A 104 -0.42 4.74 19.42
CA VAL A 104 -1.80 4.79 19.88
C VAL A 104 -2.20 3.48 20.54
N ASP A 105 -2.68 3.59 21.76
CA ASP A 105 -3.34 2.53 22.51
C ASP A 105 -4.83 2.56 22.16
N TRP A 106 -5.23 1.69 21.21
CA TRP A 106 -6.59 1.60 20.72
C TRP A 106 -7.53 0.95 21.76
N VAL A 107 -8.39 1.77 22.36
CA VAL A 107 -9.39 1.36 23.37
C VAL A 107 -10.74 0.99 22.76
N TRP A 108 -11.00 1.43 21.53
CA TRP A 108 -12.12 0.97 20.71
C TRP A 108 -11.65 0.75 19.27
N GLN A 109 -12.10 -0.34 18.66
CA GLN A 109 -11.86 -0.66 17.26
C GLN A 109 -13.14 -1.22 16.65
N ALA A 110 -13.35 -0.93 15.38
CA ALA A 110 -14.54 -1.38 14.69
C ALA A 110 -14.49 -2.90 14.42
N SER A 111 -15.47 -3.65 14.94
CA SER A 111 -15.60 -5.10 14.70
C SER A 111 -16.59 -5.36 13.56
N GLY A 112 -16.10 -5.78 12.40
CA GLY A 112 -16.96 -6.07 11.23
C GLY A 112 -17.35 -4.85 10.37
N GLY A 113 -16.71 -3.70 10.58
CA GLY A 113 -16.89 -2.49 9.78
C GLY A 113 -16.89 -1.21 10.64
N PRO A 114 -16.63 -0.04 10.05
CA PRO A 114 -16.50 1.21 10.80
C PRO A 114 -17.82 1.63 11.46
N LYS A 115 -17.72 2.40 12.54
CA LYS A 115 -18.86 3.16 13.06
C LYS A 115 -19.22 4.23 12.02
N ARG A 116 -20.42 4.10 11.46
CA ARG A 116 -20.99 5.07 10.51
C ARG A 116 -21.91 6.04 11.24
N PHE A 117 -21.74 7.32 10.96
CA PHE A 117 -22.65 8.38 11.39
C PHE A 117 -23.57 8.79 10.25
N SER A 118 -24.80 9.18 10.59
CA SER A 118 -25.68 9.88 9.64
C SER A 118 -25.13 11.28 9.38
N GLY A 119 -25.00 11.67 8.10
CA GLY A 119 -24.41 12.96 7.71
C GLY A 119 -22.88 12.95 7.66
N GLU A 120 -22.27 14.13 7.75
CA GLU A 120 -20.82 14.34 7.60
C GLU A 120 -20.21 15.03 8.86
N PRO A 121 -20.25 14.40 10.05
CA PRO A 121 -19.81 15.05 11.28
C PRO A 121 -18.29 15.25 11.38
N LEU A 122 -17.50 14.56 10.55
CA LEU A 122 -16.04 14.65 10.57
C LEU A 122 -15.55 15.60 9.46
N LYS A 123 -14.44 16.29 9.72
CA LYS A 123 -13.90 17.30 8.80
C LYS A 123 -13.14 16.64 7.65
N TRP A 124 -13.36 17.14 6.44
CA TRP A 124 -12.52 16.85 5.28
C TRP A 124 -11.31 17.79 5.25
N GLY A 125 -10.25 17.40 4.55
CA GLY A 125 -9.10 18.24 4.26
C GLY A 125 -7.87 17.73 4.98
N ASP A 126 -7.37 18.51 5.92
CA ASP A 126 -6.10 18.24 6.60
C ASP A 126 -6.19 16.91 7.38
N THR A 127 -5.11 16.12 7.34
CA THR A 127 -5.05 14.79 7.94
C THR A 127 -5.31 14.87 9.44
N THR A 128 -4.78 15.89 10.11
CA THR A 128 -4.85 16.06 11.57
C THR A 128 -5.59 17.32 11.95
N GLN A 129 -6.73 17.15 12.64
CA GLN A 129 -7.56 18.26 13.10
C GLN A 129 -8.12 17.98 14.50
N VAL A 130 -8.40 19.04 15.26
CA VAL A 130 -9.15 18.89 16.51
C VAL A 130 -10.59 18.46 16.17
N LEU A 131 -11.09 17.45 16.88
CA LEU A 131 -12.46 17.00 16.76
C LEU A 131 -13.37 17.97 17.52
N THR A 132 -14.35 18.53 16.80
CA THR A 132 -15.31 19.50 17.35
C THR A 132 -16.76 19.07 17.19
N SER A 133 -17.02 17.85 16.68
CA SER A 133 -18.37 17.37 16.42
C SER A 133 -19.04 16.90 17.70
N PRO A 134 -20.18 17.51 18.11
CA PRO A 134 -20.90 17.10 19.31
C PRO A 134 -21.38 15.65 19.24
N ASP A 135 -21.84 15.19 18.07
CA ASP A 135 -22.36 13.83 17.88
C ASP A 135 -21.28 12.78 18.11
N VAL A 136 -20.09 13.00 17.55
CA VAL A 136 -18.96 12.08 17.69
C VAL A 136 -18.43 12.12 19.13
N LEU A 137 -18.34 13.31 19.74
CA LEU A 137 -17.90 13.45 21.14
C LEU A 137 -18.87 12.78 22.12
N THR A 138 -20.18 12.90 21.89
CA THR A 138 -21.22 12.25 22.70
C THR A 138 -21.13 10.73 22.57
N TRP A 139 -20.92 10.23 21.35
CA TRP A 139 -20.71 8.80 21.13
C TRP A 139 -19.43 8.29 21.81
N ILE A 140 -18.31 9.02 21.72
CA ILE A 140 -17.07 8.65 22.40
C ILE A 140 -17.27 8.55 23.91
N ALA A 141 -17.99 9.53 24.50
CA ALA A 141 -18.29 9.53 25.92
C ALA A 141 -19.14 8.31 26.35
N SER A 142 -19.97 7.75 25.45
CA SER A 142 -20.78 6.57 25.74
C SER A 142 -20.02 5.25 25.65
N LEU A 143 -18.82 5.22 25.04
CA LEU A 143 -18.03 4.01 24.88
C LEU A 143 -17.38 3.50 26.19
N GLN A 144 -17.46 4.27 27.28
CA GLN A 144 -16.85 3.93 28.57
C GLN A 144 -15.39 3.46 28.42
N LEU A 145 -14.59 4.26 27.73
CA LEU A 145 -13.22 3.92 27.36
C LEU A 145 -12.33 3.79 28.60
N THR A 146 -12.02 2.56 28.99
CA THR A 146 -11.00 2.27 30.00
C THR A 146 -9.65 2.10 29.30
N PRO A 147 -8.59 2.81 29.73
CA PRO A 147 -7.25 2.57 29.24
C PRO A 147 -6.90 1.10 29.43
N ASN A 148 -6.62 0.41 28.33
CA ASN A 148 -6.24 -0.98 28.41
C ASN A 148 -4.72 -1.01 28.59
N SER A 149 -4.19 -1.73 29.58
CA SER A 149 -2.74 -1.89 29.75
C SER A 149 -2.15 -2.84 28.70
N ARG A 150 -2.63 -2.75 27.45
CA ARG A 150 -2.22 -3.63 26.37
C ARG A 150 -0.84 -3.19 25.90
N ILE A 151 0.08 -4.15 25.85
CA ILE A 151 1.41 -3.93 25.28
C ILE A 151 1.21 -3.56 23.81
N LEU A 152 1.71 -2.39 23.44
CA LEU A 152 1.66 -1.92 22.06
C LEU A 152 2.47 -2.85 21.15
N PRO A 153 2.03 -3.08 19.89
CA PRO A 153 2.81 -3.83 18.92
C PRO A 153 4.23 -3.30 18.81
N VAL A 154 5.24 -4.17 18.72
CA VAL A 154 6.60 -3.70 18.44
C VAL A 154 6.64 -3.23 16.99
N LEU A 155 7.01 -1.98 16.75
CA LEU A 155 7.18 -1.49 15.38
C LEU A 155 8.43 -2.14 14.76
N PRO A 156 8.45 -2.36 13.44
CA PRO A 156 9.69 -2.63 12.72
C PRO A 156 10.72 -1.55 13.11
N GLN A 157 11.90 -1.97 13.56
CA GLN A 157 12.83 -1.06 14.23
C GLN A 157 13.25 0.06 13.27
N ALA A 158 12.98 1.31 13.66
CA ALA A 158 13.33 2.49 12.86
C ALA A 158 14.85 2.69 12.69
N LYS A 159 15.68 2.01 13.50
CA LYS A 159 17.15 2.10 13.43
C LYS A 159 17.75 1.25 12.31
N GLU A 160 17.03 0.24 11.85
CA GLU A 160 17.37 -0.53 10.66
C GLU A 160 16.54 0.06 9.53
N SER A 161 17.15 0.98 8.77
CA SER A 161 16.56 1.48 7.52
C SER A 161 16.20 0.30 6.62
N LEU A 162 15.17 0.48 5.78
CA LEU A 162 14.84 -0.52 4.78
C LEU A 162 16.09 -0.87 3.96
N ILE A 163 16.34 -2.17 3.79
CA ILE A 163 17.49 -2.66 3.04
C ILE A 163 17.16 -2.53 1.56
N GLU A 164 17.76 -1.54 0.91
CA GLU A 164 17.71 -1.43 -0.55
C GLU A 164 18.48 -2.60 -1.18
N VAL A 165 17.85 -3.25 -2.14
CA VAL A 165 18.42 -4.42 -2.83
C VAL A 165 19.12 -3.95 -4.09
N ARG A 166 20.38 -4.33 -4.27
CA ARG A 166 21.13 -3.96 -5.47
C ARG A 166 20.70 -4.81 -6.67
N PRO A 167 20.78 -4.29 -7.91
CA PRO A 167 20.43 -5.04 -9.11
C PRO A 167 21.11 -6.42 -9.23
N GLN A 168 22.36 -6.53 -8.80
CA GLN A 168 23.12 -7.78 -8.81
C GLN A 168 22.46 -8.84 -7.92
N GLU A 169 22.00 -8.46 -6.72
CA GLU A 169 21.35 -9.37 -5.77
C GLU A 169 19.99 -9.85 -6.29
N ILE A 170 19.29 -9.00 -7.06
CA ILE A 170 18.06 -9.39 -7.75
C ILE A 170 18.36 -10.42 -8.84
N SER A 171 19.38 -10.16 -9.67
CA SER A 171 19.79 -11.05 -10.76
C SER A 171 20.23 -12.42 -10.24
N GLU A 172 21.08 -12.46 -9.22
CA GLU A 172 21.53 -13.68 -8.54
C GLU A 172 20.34 -14.48 -7.99
N PHE A 173 19.43 -13.82 -7.26
CA PHE A 173 18.25 -14.49 -6.71
C PHE A 173 17.34 -15.07 -7.80
N LEU A 174 17.08 -14.32 -8.89
CA LEU A 174 16.23 -14.80 -9.97
C LEU A 174 16.87 -15.99 -10.69
N PHE A 175 18.19 -15.92 -10.94
CA PHE A 175 18.95 -17.01 -11.54
C PHE A 175 18.91 -18.28 -10.70
N ASP A 176 19.15 -18.16 -9.38
CA ASP A 176 19.10 -19.29 -8.45
C ASP A 176 17.71 -19.93 -8.36
N ASN A 177 16.66 -19.16 -8.65
CA ASN A 177 15.27 -19.64 -8.70
C ASN A 177 14.81 -20.05 -10.12
N GLY A 178 15.76 -20.24 -11.05
CA GLY A 178 15.50 -20.82 -12.37
C GLY A 178 15.01 -19.85 -13.45
N VAL A 179 15.04 -18.54 -13.20
CA VAL A 179 14.79 -17.53 -14.23
C VAL A 179 16.05 -17.37 -15.09
N SER A 180 15.90 -17.34 -16.42
CA SER A 180 17.06 -17.33 -17.31
C SER A 180 17.97 -16.09 -17.11
N ALA A 181 19.28 -16.27 -17.10
CA ALA A 181 20.26 -15.17 -16.96
C ALA A 181 20.14 -14.11 -18.05
N HIS A 182 19.79 -14.49 -19.28
CA HIS A 182 19.56 -13.51 -20.35
C HIS A 182 18.32 -12.64 -20.06
N SER A 183 17.32 -13.20 -19.37
CA SER A 183 16.14 -12.45 -18.94
C SER A 183 16.46 -11.48 -17.81
N THR A 184 17.46 -11.74 -16.95
CA THR A 184 17.76 -10.85 -15.81
C THR A 184 18.44 -9.55 -16.22
N ASP A 185 19.38 -9.58 -17.17
CA ASP A 185 20.00 -8.36 -17.71
C ASP A 185 18.97 -7.46 -18.43
N LEU A 186 18.15 -8.07 -19.30
CA LEU A 186 17.06 -7.38 -19.99
C LEU A 186 16.03 -6.79 -19.00
N LEU A 187 15.75 -7.50 -17.90
CA LEU A 187 14.87 -7.03 -16.85
C LEU A 187 15.40 -5.77 -16.17
N MET A 188 16.69 -5.73 -15.81
CA MET A 188 17.26 -4.55 -15.16
C MET A 188 17.26 -3.34 -16.09
N GLU A 189 17.63 -3.51 -17.36
CA GLU A 189 17.57 -2.44 -18.36
C GLU A 189 16.13 -1.92 -18.54
N GLU A 190 15.14 -2.82 -18.57
CA GLU A 190 13.75 -2.45 -18.70
C GLU A 190 13.24 -1.71 -17.46
N ILE A 191 13.58 -2.17 -16.25
CA ILE A 191 13.23 -1.47 -15.00
C ILE A 191 13.76 -0.03 -15.02
N GLU A 192 15.01 0.19 -15.45
CA GLU A 192 15.54 1.55 -15.59
C GLU A 192 14.74 2.41 -16.56
N LYS A 193 14.34 1.86 -17.71
CA LYS A 193 13.50 2.57 -18.70
C LYS A 193 12.14 2.93 -18.09
N LEU A 194 11.49 1.99 -17.41
CA LEU A 194 10.20 2.19 -16.76
C LEU A 194 10.28 3.29 -15.69
N ILE A 195 11.34 3.31 -14.88
CA ILE A 195 11.59 4.39 -13.91
C ILE A 195 11.78 5.74 -14.61
N ARG A 196 12.48 5.79 -15.75
CA ARG A 196 12.65 7.04 -16.52
C ARG A 196 11.34 7.55 -17.10
N ILE A 197 10.53 6.67 -17.69
CA ILE A 197 9.18 6.99 -18.20
C ILE A 197 8.31 7.51 -17.05
N ALA A 198 8.39 6.85 -15.90
CA ALA A 198 7.67 7.26 -14.71
C ALA A 198 8.01 8.67 -14.26
N LYS A 199 9.31 8.94 -14.08
CA LYS A 199 9.80 10.28 -13.73
C LYS A 199 9.44 11.32 -14.79
N TRP A 200 9.33 10.93 -16.06
CA TRP A 200 8.88 11.83 -17.12
C TRP A 200 7.41 12.23 -16.94
N TYR A 201 6.49 11.28 -16.70
CA TYR A 201 5.07 11.59 -16.44
C TYR A 201 4.89 12.52 -15.23
N GLU A 202 5.67 12.31 -14.17
CA GLU A 202 5.65 13.17 -12.98
C GLU A 202 6.09 14.60 -13.28
N ARG A 203 7.22 14.77 -13.98
CA ARG A 203 7.73 16.10 -14.36
C ARG A 203 6.88 16.81 -15.40
N SER A 204 6.23 16.07 -16.30
CA SER A 204 5.35 16.65 -17.33
C SER A 204 3.97 16.97 -16.82
N HIS A 205 3.66 16.68 -15.55
CA HIS A 205 2.34 16.82 -14.94
C HIS A 205 1.22 16.13 -15.75
N THR A 206 1.59 15.08 -16.50
CA THR A 206 0.66 14.30 -17.33
C THR A 206 0.38 12.99 -16.63
N THR A 207 -0.90 12.67 -16.44
CA THR A 207 -1.31 11.38 -15.89
C THR A 207 -1.64 10.44 -17.05
N PRO A 208 -0.90 9.33 -17.23
CA PRO A 208 -1.24 8.37 -18.27
C PRO A 208 -2.61 7.76 -18.00
N SER A 209 -3.35 7.49 -19.06
CA SER A 209 -4.53 6.65 -18.98
C SER A 209 -4.19 5.24 -18.46
N GLU A 210 -5.22 4.47 -18.10
CA GLU A 210 -5.03 3.06 -17.72
C GLU A 210 -4.45 2.25 -18.88
N TYR A 211 -4.93 2.48 -20.11
CA TYR A 211 -4.39 1.85 -21.32
C TYR A 211 -2.92 2.19 -21.59
N GLU A 212 -2.52 3.45 -21.39
CA GLU A 212 -1.10 3.83 -21.48
C GLU A 212 -0.27 3.20 -20.37
N THR A 213 -0.82 3.12 -19.16
CA THR A 213 -0.16 2.45 -18.02
C THR A 213 0.08 0.98 -18.36
N ILE A 214 -0.93 0.29 -18.88
CA ILE A 214 -0.82 -1.10 -19.33
C ILE A 214 0.24 -1.21 -20.44
N SER A 215 0.10 -0.41 -21.50
CA SER A 215 0.92 -0.55 -22.72
C SER A 215 2.38 -0.18 -22.52
N TYR A 216 2.66 0.86 -21.73
CA TYR A 216 4.00 1.45 -21.62
C TYR A 216 4.72 1.13 -20.31
N LEU A 217 4.00 0.65 -19.28
CA LEU A 217 4.62 0.33 -17.99
C LEU A 217 4.47 -1.16 -17.62
N VAL A 218 3.27 -1.71 -17.77
CA VAL A 218 2.99 -3.09 -17.33
C VAL A 218 3.52 -4.12 -18.34
N ILE A 219 3.11 -4.01 -19.61
CA ILE A 219 3.49 -4.97 -20.66
C ILE A 219 5.00 -5.08 -20.84
N PRO A 220 5.80 -3.99 -20.88
CA PRO A 220 7.24 -4.09 -21.02
C PRO A 220 7.89 -4.86 -19.86
N LEU A 221 7.46 -4.63 -18.61
CA LEU A 221 7.96 -5.38 -17.46
C LEU A 221 7.69 -6.89 -17.61
N PHE A 222 6.47 -7.27 -17.96
CA PHE A 222 6.13 -8.69 -18.14
C PHE A 222 6.88 -9.32 -19.32
N ARG A 223 7.14 -8.58 -20.40
CA ARG A 223 7.98 -9.05 -21.51
C ARG A 223 9.40 -9.35 -21.02
N ALA A 224 9.97 -8.48 -20.18
CA ALA A 224 11.29 -8.69 -19.60
C ALA A 224 11.32 -9.84 -18.59
N LEU A 225 10.22 -10.09 -17.89
CA LEU A 225 9.99 -11.25 -17.01
C LEU A 225 9.72 -12.57 -17.77
N GLY A 226 9.93 -12.60 -19.09
CA GLY A 226 9.84 -13.81 -19.92
C GLY A 226 8.47 -14.09 -20.53
N TRP A 227 7.47 -13.22 -20.33
CA TRP A 227 6.16 -13.41 -20.95
C TRP A 227 6.19 -13.07 -22.44
N THR A 228 5.63 -13.97 -23.26
CA THR A 228 5.53 -13.78 -24.71
C THR A 228 4.12 -13.29 -25.11
N PRO A 229 3.96 -12.58 -26.23
CA PRO A 229 2.63 -12.20 -26.73
C PRO A 229 1.70 -13.39 -26.97
N GLN A 230 2.25 -14.59 -27.17
CA GLN A 230 1.49 -15.82 -27.27
C GLN A 230 0.91 -16.25 -25.91
N ARG A 231 1.70 -16.13 -24.82
CA ARG A 231 1.30 -16.51 -23.45
C ARG A 231 0.71 -15.35 -22.63
N MET A 232 0.48 -14.20 -23.26
CA MET A 232 -0.10 -13.01 -22.66
C MET A 232 -1.28 -12.51 -23.51
N ALA A 233 -2.31 -11.97 -22.89
CA ALA A 233 -3.40 -11.31 -23.62
C ALA A 233 -3.85 -10.07 -22.86
N VAL A 234 -4.13 -9.00 -23.61
CA VAL A 234 -4.66 -7.75 -23.09
C VAL A 234 -6.17 -7.75 -23.32
N GLU A 235 -6.95 -7.31 -22.34
CA GLU A 235 -8.44 -7.27 -22.39
C GLU A 235 -9.10 -8.64 -22.63
N TRP A 236 -8.46 -9.73 -22.21
CA TRP A 236 -9.01 -11.08 -22.39
C TRP A 236 -10.03 -11.40 -21.30
N ASP A 237 -11.28 -11.70 -21.69
CA ASP A 237 -12.40 -11.90 -20.76
C ASP A 237 -12.59 -10.73 -19.76
N ARG A 238 -12.32 -9.50 -20.23
CA ARG A 238 -12.32 -8.25 -19.43
C ARG A 238 -11.22 -8.16 -18.37
N ILE A 239 -10.23 -9.04 -18.41
CA ILE A 239 -9.03 -8.94 -17.59
C ILE A 239 -8.04 -8.04 -18.32
N ASP A 240 -7.51 -7.02 -17.64
CA ASP A 240 -6.59 -6.05 -18.22
C ASP A 240 -5.39 -6.74 -18.87
N VAL A 241 -4.71 -7.63 -18.12
CA VAL A 241 -3.71 -8.55 -18.68
C VAL A 241 -3.87 -9.97 -18.09
N ALA A 242 -4.09 -10.94 -18.97
CA ALA A 242 -4.18 -12.37 -18.66
C ALA A 242 -2.89 -13.10 -19.03
N LEU A 243 -2.35 -13.89 -18.10
CA LEU A 243 -1.10 -14.64 -18.28
C LEU A 243 -1.36 -16.15 -18.27
N PHE A 244 -0.83 -16.86 -19.26
CA PHE A 244 -1.13 -18.27 -19.51
C PHE A 244 0.09 -19.18 -19.33
N ALA A 245 -0.04 -20.25 -18.55
CA ALA A 245 1.03 -21.20 -18.28
C ALA A 245 1.52 -21.91 -19.56
N ARG A 246 0.61 -22.17 -20.50
CA ARG A 246 0.92 -22.83 -21.78
C ARG A 246 -0.08 -22.42 -22.85
N MET A 247 0.24 -22.74 -24.10
CA MET A 247 -0.69 -22.61 -25.22
C MET A 247 -1.64 -23.81 -25.31
N PRO A 248 -2.83 -23.65 -25.88
CA PRO A 248 -3.45 -22.37 -26.28
C PRO A 248 -3.93 -21.53 -25.09
N ARG A 249 -4.20 -20.23 -25.33
CA ARG A 249 -4.77 -19.31 -24.34
C ARG A 249 -6.22 -19.70 -24.05
N GLN A 250 -6.45 -20.35 -22.92
CA GLN A 250 -7.73 -20.91 -22.50
C GLN A 250 -7.90 -20.70 -20.98
N LYS A 251 -9.13 -20.90 -20.52
CA LYS A 251 -9.49 -20.69 -19.10
C LYS A 251 -8.63 -21.55 -18.17
N ASP A 252 -8.46 -22.82 -18.51
CA ASP A 252 -7.70 -23.82 -17.75
C ASP A 252 -6.17 -23.61 -17.80
N THR A 253 -5.68 -22.84 -18.77
CA THR A 253 -4.26 -22.47 -18.90
C THR A 253 -3.94 -21.11 -18.28
N LEU A 254 -4.94 -20.34 -17.82
CA LEU A 254 -4.74 -19.09 -17.10
C LEU A 254 -4.03 -19.36 -15.77
N THR A 255 -2.89 -18.71 -15.55
CA THR A 255 -2.08 -18.88 -14.32
C THR A 255 -2.00 -17.62 -13.48
N ALA A 256 -2.16 -16.45 -14.09
CA ALA A 256 -2.21 -15.19 -13.36
C ALA A 256 -3.16 -14.18 -14.01
N VAL A 257 -3.76 -13.37 -13.15
CA VAL A 257 -4.59 -12.21 -13.50
C VAL A 257 -3.81 -10.97 -13.11
N VAL A 258 -3.66 -10.02 -14.03
CA VAL A 258 -3.12 -8.70 -13.75
C VAL A 258 -4.22 -7.67 -13.90
N GLU A 259 -4.42 -6.89 -12.86
CA GLU A 259 -5.35 -5.76 -12.82
C GLU A 259 -4.54 -4.47 -12.65
N ALA A 260 -4.65 -3.58 -13.62
CA ALA A 260 -3.97 -2.31 -13.62
C ALA A 260 -4.91 -1.19 -13.15
N LYS A 261 -4.31 -0.14 -12.60
CA LYS A 261 -4.95 1.15 -12.38
C LYS A 261 -4.13 2.22 -13.04
N GLN A 262 -4.74 3.39 -13.24
CA GLN A 262 -3.99 4.58 -13.64
C GLN A 262 -2.79 4.80 -12.72
N ARG A 263 -1.65 5.21 -13.30
CA ARG A 263 -0.44 5.55 -12.57
C ARG A 263 -0.74 6.42 -11.35
N ASN A 264 -0.11 6.10 -10.23
CA ASN A 264 -0.22 6.81 -8.95
C ASN A 264 -1.60 6.72 -8.27
N ARG A 265 -2.47 5.80 -8.73
CA ARG A 265 -3.61 5.35 -7.95
C ARG A 265 -3.20 4.24 -6.97
N ALA A 266 -4.04 3.99 -5.99
CA ALA A 266 -3.94 2.83 -5.11
C ALA A 266 -3.99 1.56 -5.96
N CYS A 267 -2.98 0.70 -5.87
CA CYS A 267 -3.01 -0.55 -6.63
C CYS A 267 -3.58 -1.69 -5.78
N LEU A 268 -3.36 -1.68 -4.46
CA LEU A 268 -3.77 -2.79 -3.59
C LEU A 268 -5.29 -2.94 -3.48
N THR A 269 -6.05 -1.86 -3.67
CA THR A 269 -7.52 -1.91 -3.67
C THR A 269 -8.11 -2.64 -4.88
N ALA A 270 -7.35 -2.74 -5.97
CA ALA A 270 -7.72 -3.50 -7.17
C ALA A 270 -7.74 -5.03 -6.92
N ARG A 271 -7.25 -5.50 -5.77
CA ARG A 271 -7.27 -6.92 -5.38
C ARG A 271 -8.67 -7.52 -5.47
N SER A 272 -9.68 -6.79 -5.00
CA SER A 272 -11.07 -7.29 -5.00
C SER A 272 -11.56 -7.62 -6.41
N GLN A 273 -11.22 -6.76 -7.38
CA GLN A 273 -11.51 -6.95 -8.79
C GLN A 273 -10.71 -8.11 -9.39
N ALA A 274 -9.39 -8.16 -9.18
CA ALA A 274 -8.54 -9.28 -9.61
C ALA A 274 -9.02 -10.64 -9.05
N PHE A 275 -9.41 -10.67 -7.76
CA PHE A 275 -9.95 -11.85 -7.11
C PHE A 275 -11.27 -12.29 -7.73
N SER A 276 -12.17 -11.34 -8.05
CA SER A 276 -13.44 -11.65 -8.71
C SER A 276 -13.27 -12.33 -10.08
N TYR A 277 -12.22 -11.95 -10.83
CA TYR A 277 -11.86 -12.64 -12.07
C TYR A 277 -11.41 -14.07 -11.77
N ALA A 278 -10.47 -14.26 -10.85
CA ALA A 278 -9.89 -15.57 -10.55
C ALA A 278 -10.88 -16.58 -9.94
N GLN A 279 -12.03 -16.13 -9.43
CA GLN A 279 -13.12 -17.00 -8.94
C GLN A 279 -14.11 -17.42 -10.05
N ARG A 280 -13.93 -16.97 -11.30
CA ARG A 280 -14.80 -17.37 -12.41
C ARG A 280 -14.62 -18.85 -12.74
N ILE A 281 -15.72 -19.46 -13.16
CA ILE A 281 -15.74 -20.86 -13.62
C ILE A 281 -14.73 -21.06 -14.75
N GLY A 282 -13.84 -22.04 -14.57
CA GLY A 282 -12.78 -22.40 -15.51
C GLY A 282 -11.41 -21.78 -15.19
N PHE A 283 -11.29 -20.87 -14.21
CA PHE A 283 -10.03 -20.24 -13.83
C PHE A 283 -9.37 -20.90 -12.61
N GLU A 284 -9.69 -22.16 -12.32
CA GLU A 284 -9.21 -22.88 -11.13
C GLU A 284 -7.67 -22.97 -11.10
N GLY A 285 -7.05 -22.97 -12.29
CA GLY A 285 -5.61 -22.94 -12.52
C GLY A 285 -4.92 -21.62 -12.17
N CYS A 286 -5.66 -20.52 -11.95
CA CYS A 286 -5.09 -19.24 -11.57
C CYS A 286 -4.43 -19.34 -10.19
N GLN A 287 -3.11 -19.11 -10.14
CA GLN A 287 -2.29 -19.21 -8.94
C GLN A 287 -1.86 -17.84 -8.40
N ARG A 288 -2.01 -16.78 -9.19
CA ARG A 288 -1.47 -15.46 -8.86
C ARG A 288 -2.43 -14.34 -9.23
N LEU A 289 -2.62 -13.39 -8.33
CA LEU A 289 -3.21 -12.08 -8.65
C LEU A 289 -2.09 -11.05 -8.59
N ILE A 290 -2.03 -10.19 -9.58
CA ILE A 290 -1.08 -9.09 -9.63
C ILE A 290 -1.89 -7.81 -9.80
N VAL A 291 -1.67 -6.86 -8.91
CA VAL A 291 -2.33 -5.55 -8.99
C VAL A 291 -1.28 -4.48 -9.12
N THR A 292 -1.48 -3.50 -10.00
CA THR A 292 -0.42 -2.55 -10.32
C THR A 292 -0.93 -1.18 -10.78
N ASP A 293 -0.11 -0.16 -10.59
CA ASP A 293 -0.25 1.15 -11.26
C ASP A 293 0.86 1.39 -12.31
N GLY A 294 1.52 0.32 -12.75
CA GLY A 294 2.67 0.32 -13.65
C GLY A 294 4.02 0.46 -12.95
N ILE A 295 4.07 0.99 -11.73
CA ILE A 295 5.32 1.22 -10.97
C ILE A 295 5.33 0.45 -9.65
N ARG A 296 4.18 0.33 -9.01
CA ARG A 296 3.96 -0.50 -7.83
C ARG A 296 3.22 -1.76 -8.21
N TYR A 297 3.57 -2.88 -7.60
CA TYR A 297 2.98 -4.19 -7.86
C TYR A 297 2.72 -4.90 -6.54
N GLY A 298 1.45 -5.23 -6.27
CA GLY A 298 1.06 -6.17 -5.22
C GLY A 298 0.84 -7.56 -5.82
N VAL A 299 1.56 -8.57 -5.33
CA VAL A 299 1.47 -9.94 -5.83
C VAL A 299 0.85 -10.83 -4.77
N PHE A 300 -0.25 -11.50 -5.08
CA PHE A 300 -0.98 -12.41 -4.19
C PHE A 300 -0.88 -13.82 -4.75
N GLN A 301 -0.24 -14.70 -3.99
CA GLN A 301 -0.16 -16.12 -4.32
C GLN A 301 -1.36 -16.88 -3.75
N LYS A 302 -1.83 -17.88 -4.51
CA LYS A 302 -2.80 -18.87 -4.03
C LYS A 302 -2.05 -19.94 -3.24
N LEU A 303 -2.35 -20.04 -1.95
CA LEU A 303 -1.82 -21.07 -1.05
C LEU A 303 -2.99 -21.90 -0.53
N ASP A 304 -2.83 -23.23 -0.54
CA ASP A 304 -3.87 -24.18 -0.10
C ASP A 304 -5.27 -23.94 -0.69
N GLY A 305 -5.30 -23.49 -1.95
CA GLY A 305 -6.54 -23.23 -2.68
C GLY A 305 -7.15 -21.85 -2.48
N ALA A 306 -6.59 -21.00 -1.60
CA ALA A 306 -7.09 -19.66 -1.32
C ALA A 306 -6.03 -18.57 -1.57
N PHE A 307 -6.47 -17.39 -2.00
CA PHE A 307 -5.61 -16.21 -2.07
C PHE A 307 -5.54 -15.55 -0.71
N LEU A 308 -4.34 -15.15 -0.30
CA LEU A 308 -4.14 -14.38 0.93
C LEU A 308 -4.87 -13.03 0.87
N GLU A 309 -5.25 -12.51 2.03
CA GLU A 309 -5.83 -11.16 2.15
C GLU A 309 -4.80 -10.06 1.89
N ARG A 310 -3.55 -10.33 2.29
CA ARG A 310 -2.40 -9.44 2.11
C ARG A 310 -1.54 -9.92 0.93
N PRO A 311 -0.80 -9.01 0.26
CA PRO A 311 0.13 -9.42 -0.78
C PRO A 311 1.18 -10.37 -0.19
N THR A 312 1.56 -11.39 -0.97
CA THR A 312 2.72 -12.24 -0.67
C THR A 312 4.00 -11.45 -0.83
N ALA A 313 4.07 -10.60 -1.85
CA ALA A 313 5.16 -9.69 -2.08
C ALA A 313 4.67 -8.36 -2.67
N TYR A 314 5.41 -7.28 -2.41
CA TYR A 314 5.15 -5.96 -2.94
C TYR A 314 6.44 -5.40 -3.57
N LEU A 315 6.29 -4.74 -4.70
CA LEU A 315 7.38 -4.13 -5.45
C LEU A 315 7.04 -2.67 -5.71
N ASN A 316 7.98 -1.79 -5.42
CA ASN A 316 8.00 -0.44 -5.97
C ASN A 316 9.27 -0.27 -6.82
N LEU A 317 9.11 -0.07 -8.13
CA LEU A 317 10.24 0.08 -9.03
C LEU A 317 11.13 1.29 -8.68
N THR A 318 10.59 2.33 -8.03
CA THR A 318 11.39 3.49 -7.61
C THR A 318 12.02 3.32 -6.23
N ARG A 319 11.73 2.22 -5.52
CA ARG A 319 12.23 1.92 -4.19
C ARG A 319 12.25 0.41 -3.96
N MET A 320 13.32 -0.24 -4.43
CA MET A 320 13.46 -1.70 -4.38
C MET A 320 14.07 -2.14 -3.05
N VAL A 321 13.23 -2.67 -2.15
CA VAL A 321 13.64 -3.10 -0.81
C VAL A 321 13.42 -4.60 -0.62
N GLU A 322 14.12 -5.18 0.37
CA GLU A 322 14.10 -6.61 0.67
C GLU A 322 12.71 -7.10 1.10
N ASP A 323 12.04 -6.34 1.97
CA ASP A 323 10.74 -6.63 2.53
C ASP A 323 9.95 -5.35 2.85
N TYR A 324 8.65 -5.51 3.08
CA TYR A 324 7.75 -4.44 3.54
C TYR A 324 7.10 -4.86 4.86
N PRO A 325 7.78 -4.65 6.01
CA PRO A 325 7.33 -5.17 7.30
C PRO A 325 5.95 -4.67 7.70
N VAL A 326 5.63 -3.40 7.41
CA VAL A 326 4.34 -2.79 7.77
C VAL A 326 3.18 -3.38 6.97
N LEU A 327 3.44 -3.80 5.73
CA LEU A 327 2.48 -4.53 4.89
C LEU A 327 2.45 -6.02 5.26
N GLY A 328 3.54 -6.54 5.83
CA GLY A 328 3.71 -7.93 6.23
C GLY A 328 3.95 -8.84 5.04
N CYS A 329 4.74 -8.38 4.06
CA CYS A 329 5.02 -9.08 2.82
C CYS A 329 6.49 -8.94 2.40
N ALA A 330 6.92 -9.83 1.49
CA ALA A 330 8.27 -9.77 0.92
C ALA A 330 8.40 -8.61 -0.09
N GLY A 331 9.63 -8.26 -0.45
CA GLY A 331 9.95 -7.15 -1.33
C GLY A 331 10.27 -7.58 -2.77
N VAL A 332 11.23 -6.85 -3.37
CA VAL A 332 11.52 -6.88 -4.82
C VAL A 332 11.82 -8.27 -5.37
N LYS A 333 12.69 -9.04 -4.70
CA LYS A 333 13.14 -10.36 -5.16
C LYS A 333 11.97 -11.32 -5.33
N GLN A 334 11.17 -11.44 -4.27
CA GLN A 334 10.00 -12.33 -4.28
C GLN A 334 8.93 -11.84 -5.24
N ALA A 335 8.69 -10.52 -5.33
CA ALA A 335 7.71 -9.97 -6.25
C ALA A 335 8.06 -10.26 -7.71
N LEU A 336 9.31 -10.01 -8.12
CA LEU A 336 9.76 -10.29 -9.49
C LEU A 336 9.71 -11.78 -9.82
N TYR A 337 10.15 -12.63 -8.89
CA TYR A 337 10.07 -14.09 -9.07
C TYR A 337 8.63 -14.58 -9.24
N LEU A 338 7.71 -14.14 -8.38
CA LEU A 338 6.30 -14.52 -8.47
C LEU A 338 5.65 -14.00 -9.75
N MET A 339 6.13 -12.90 -10.34
CA MET A 339 5.62 -12.39 -11.62
C MET A 339 6.26 -13.03 -12.86
N ALA A 340 7.34 -13.80 -12.70
CA ALA A 340 8.07 -14.40 -13.82
C ALA A 340 7.25 -15.48 -14.56
N ALA A 341 7.55 -15.65 -15.85
CA ALA A 341 6.93 -16.66 -16.71
C ALA A 341 7.37 -18.10 -16.39
N ASP A 342 8.58 -18.23 -15.86
CA ASP A 342 9.24 -19.49 -15.46
C ASP A 342 9.01 -19.83 -13.99
N TRP A 343 8.18 -19.05 -13.29
CA TRP A 343 7.78 -19.34 -11.92
C TRP A 343 7.23 -20.77 -11.79
N VAL A 344 7.74 -21.48 -10.78
CA VAL A 344 7.29 -22.82 -10.39
C VAL A 344 6.69 -22.74 -8.98
N ARG A 345 5.60 -23.50 -8.77
CA ARG A 345 4.88 -23.50 -7.50
C ARG A 345 5.65 -24.16 -6.37
#